data_AF-A0A261WD18-F1
#
_entry.id   AF-A0A261WD18-F1
#
_cell.length_a   1.000
_cell.length_b   1.000
_cell.length_c   1.000
_cell.angle_alpha   90.00
_cell.angle_beta   90.00
_cell.angle_gamma   90.00
#
_symmetry.space_group_name_H-M   'P 1'
#
loop_
_entity.id
_entity.type
_entity.pdbx_description
1 polymer ?
#
loop_
_entity_poly.entity_id
_entity_poly.type
_entity_poly.pdbx_seq_one_letter_code
_entity_poly.pdbx_strand_id
1 'polypeptide(L)'
;MLRSYLRLVLFTTGLLFGVQIPGFISDYSKRVEAHLIEAQQAVKGYTATAQQFFKGDIQALIQHYRSSEDPVFRADADNIDTLMNRTHILERQWLGLQGPWYSKALYVATSADPDIRRETFNGYTWQVLLAPEVIAWGIISALLLALVIESFVLLLGWVVHGGRRKPQLERDWR
;
A
#
# COMPACT_ATOMS: atom_id res chain seq x y z
N MET A 1 -8.36 -17.11 35.06
CA MET A 1 -8.37 -15.66 34.81
C MET A 1 -7.23 -15.19 33.89
N LEU A 2 -5.96 -15.55 34.13
CA LEU A 2 -4.81 -15.12 33.31
C LEU A 2 -4.96 -15.36 31.79
N ARG A 3 -5.50 -16.52 31.39
CA ARG A 3 -5.75 -16.83 29.96
C ARG A 3 -6.70 -15.84 29.28
N SER A 4 -7.70 -15.33 30.01
CA SER A 4 -8.67 -14.36 29.46
C SER A 4 -8.02 -13.01 29.24
N TYR A 5 -7.21 -12.55 30.19
CA TYR A 5 -6.44 -11.30 30.07
C TYR A 5 -5.39 -11.38 28.96
N LEU A 6 -4.68 -12.51 28.84
CA LEU A 6 -3.72 -12.71 27.75
C LEU A 6 -4.41 -12.63 26.38
N ARG A 7 -5.58 -13.27 26.23
CA ARG A 7 -6.38 -13.16 25.00
C ARG A 7 -6.79 -11.73 24.69
N LEU A 8 -7.20 -10.96 25.70
CA LEU A 8 -7.58 -9.57 25.54
C LEU A 8 -6.40 -8.70 25.09
N VAL A 9 -5.23 -8.85 25.73
CA VAL A 9 -4.00 -8.13 25.34
C VAL A 9 -3.60 -8.46 23.91
N LEU A 10 -3.66 -9.74 23.52
CA LEU A 10 -3.35 -10.17 22.16
C LEU A 10 -4.34 -9.63 21.13
N PHE A 11 -5.64 -9.65 21.47
CA PHE A 11 -6.69 -9.08 20.63
C PHE A 11 -6.46 -7.59 20.40
N THR A 12 -6.21 -6.82 21.46
CA THR A 12 -5.92 -5.38 21.37
C THR A 12 -4.64 -5.12 20.58
N THR A 13 -3.61 -5.95 20.77
CA THR A 13 -2.35 -5.84 20.00
C THR A 13 -2.62 -6.08 18.51
N GLY A 14 -3.36 -7.14 18.16
CA GLY A 14 -3.75 -7.42 16.78
C GLY A 14 -4.56 -6.30 16.15
N LEU A 15 -5.50 -5.72 16.92
CA LEU A 15 -6.27 -4.56 16.49
C LEU A 15 -5.37 -3.37 16.17
N LEU A 16 -4.44 -3.03 17.08
CA LEU A 16 -3.50 -1.92 16.89
C LEU A 16 -2.63 -2.10 15.64
N PHE A 17 -2.13 -3.32 15.40
CA PHE A 17 -1.36 -3.64 14.19
C PHE A 17 -2.21 -3.57 12.92
N GLY A 18 -3.43 -4.08 12.93
CA GLY A 18 -4.30 -4.06 11.75
C GLY A 18 -4.71 -2.67 11.30
N VAL A 19 -4.97 -1.78 12.26
CA VAL A 19 -5.28 -0.36 12.01
C VAL A 19 -4.13 0.35 11.28
N GLN A 20 -2.88 -0.11 11.41
CA GLN A 20 -1.74 0.50 10.72
C GLN A 20 -1.77 0.27 9.21
N ILE A 21 -2.34 -0.84 8.72
CA ILE A 21 -2.29 -1.21 7.29
C ILE A 21 -2.95 -0.12 6.43
N PRO A 22 -4.19 0.32 6.70
CA PRO A 22 -4.80 1.39 5.93
C PRO A 22 -4.13 2.75 6.12
N GLY A 23 -3.55 3.01 7.31
CA GLY A 23 -2.75 4.21 7.55
C GLY A 23 -1.53 4.27 6.65
N PHE A 24 -0.79 3.16 6.55
CA PHE A 24 0.36 3.03 5.64
C PHE A 24 -0.04 3.19 4.17
N ILE A 25 -1.13 2.55 3.74
CA ILE A 25 -1.63 2.67 2.36
C ILE A 25 -2.03 4.12 2.04
N SER A 26 -2.63 4.82 3.01
CA SER A 26 -2.99 6.24 2.87
C SER A 26 -1.76 7.11 2.66
N ASP A 27 -0.73 6.94 3.49
CA ASP A 27 0.51 7.72 3.36
C ASP A 27 1.28 7.38 2.08
N TYR A 28 1.32 6.10 1.69
CA TYR A 28 1.86 5.69 0.39
C TYR A 28 1.13 6.38 -0.76
N SER A 29 -0.20 6.41 -0.73
CA SER A 29 -1.00 7.04 -1.79
C SER A 29 -0.70 8.53 -1.90
N LYS A 30 -0.63 9.24 -0.77
CA LYS A 30 -0.26 10.68 -0.74
C LYS A 30 1.13 10.93 -1.32
N ARG A 31 2.10 10.05 -1.06
CA ARG A 31 3.45 10.19 -1.61
C ARG A 31 3.48 9.95 -3.12
N VAL A 32 2.78 8.92 -3.62
CA VAL A 32 2.63 8.71 -5.07
C VAL A 32 1.98 9.91 -5.73
N GLU A 33 0.93 10.47 -5.12
CA GLU A 33 0.27 11.69 -5.61
C GLU A 33 1.23 12.88 -5.65
N ALA A 34 2.01 13.09 -4.58
CA ALA A 34 2.98 14.17 -4.51
C ALA A 34 4.05 14.06 -5.61
N HIS A 35 4.64 12.86 -5.78
CA HIS A 35 5.60 12.57 -6.86
C HIS A 35 4.97 12.77 -8.24
N LEU A 36 3.70 12.40 -8.42
CA LEU A 36 2.98 12.63 -9.67
C LEU A 36 2.79 14.12 -9.96
N ILE A 37 2.35 14.90 -8.97
CA ILE A 37 2.17 16.36 -9.11
C ILE A 37 3.51 17.03 -9.45
N GLU A 38 4.60 16.61 -8.79
CA GLU A 38 5.94 17.11 -9.08
C GLU A 38 6.38 16.79 -10.52
N ALA A 39 6.20 15.53 -10.95
CA ALA A 39 6.53 15.11 -12.31
C ALA A 39 5.70 15.86 -13.37
N GLN A 40 4.39 16.02 -13.13
CA GLN A 40 3.49 16.80 -13.99
C GLN A 40 3.92 18.27 -14.08
N GLN A 41 4.33 18.85 -12.95
CA GLN A 41 4.83 20.22 -12.91
C GLN A 41 6.16 20.37 -13.69
N ALA A 42 7.04 19.36 -13.64
CA ALA A 42 8.29 19.35 -14.40
C ALA A 42 8.07 19.29 -15.92
N VAL A 43 7.08 18.52 -16.40
CA VAL A 43 6.76 18.44 -17.84
C VAL A 43 5.86 19.57 -18.35
N LYS A 44 5.33 20.40 -17.45
CA LYS A 44 4.37 21.48 -17.78
C LYS A 44 4.93 22.50 -18.77
N GLY A 45 6.22 22.85 -18.63
CA GLY A 45 6.87 23.80 -19.54
C GLY A 45 6.95 23.26 -20.97
N TYR A 46 7.38 22.00 -21.11
CA TYR A 46 7.50 21.34 -22.40
C TYR A 46 6.15 21.10 -23.07
N THR A 47 5.12 20.73 -22.30
CA THR A 47 3.74 20.59 -22.82
C THR A 47 3.18 21.93 -23.28
N ALA A 48 3.47 23.04 -22.60
CA ALA A 48 3.08 24.37 -23.06
C ALA A 48 3.78 24.75 -24.39
N THR A 49 5.08 24.48 -24.51
CA THR A 49 5.82 24.70 -25.76
C THR A 49 5.28 23.82 -26.89
N ALA A 50 4.99 22.55 -26.62
CA ALA A 50 4.34 21.65 -27.58
C ALA A 50 2.96 22.16 -27.98
N GLN A 51 2.17 22.71 -27.05
CA GLN A 51 0.88 23.31 -27.34
C GLN A 51 1.00 24.49 -28.32
N GLN A 52 1.99 25.34 -28.12
CA GLN A 52 2.18 26.54 -28.93
C GLN A 52 2.73 26.24 -30.34
N PHE A 53 3.70 25.33 -30.45
CA PHE A 53 4.44 25.12 -31.71
C PHE A 53 4.12 23.80 -32.42
N PHE A 54 3.58 22.82 -31.70
CA PHE A 54 3.35 21.45 -32.19
C PHE A 54 1.90 20.98 -31.98
N LYS A 55 0.95 21.91 -31.80
CA LYS A 55 -0.49 21.61 -31.60
C LYS A 55 -0.79 20.68 -30.40
N GLY A 56 0.09 20.68 -29.41
CA GLY A 56 -0.01 19.83 -28.21
C GLY A 56 0.68 18.48 -28.34
N ASP A 57 1.26 18.16 -29.49
CA ASP A 57 2.01 16.92 -29.68
C ASP A 57 3.43 17.05 -29.11
N ILE A 58 3.60 16.55 -27.89
CA ILE A 58 4.91 16.55 -27.22
C ILE A 58 5.91 15.60 -27.90
N GLN A 59 5.44 14.56 -28.58
CA GLN A 59 6.34 13.66 -29.32
C GLN A 59 6.91 14.35 -30.56
N ALA A 60 6.10 15.20 -31.22
CA ALA A 60 6.60 16.05 -32.30
C ALA A 60 7.66 17.06 -31.81
N LEU A 61 7.50 17.63 -30.61
CA LEU A 61 8.52 18.48 -29.97
C LEU A 61 9.82 17.70 -29.70
N ILE A 62 9.72 16.51 -29.09
CA ILE A 62 10.88 15.64 -28.81
C ILE A 62 11.59 15.28 -30.11
N GLN A 63 10.84 14.87 -31.14
CA GLN A 63 11.42 14.50 -32.43
C GLN A 63 12.14 15.68 -33.10
N HIS A 64 11.57 16.88 -33.00
CA HIS A 64 12.20 18.09 -33.49
C HIS A 64 13.55 18.34 -32.80
N TYR A 65 13.60 18.22 -31.47
CA TYR A 65 14.83 18.36 -30.69
C TYR A 65 15.87 17.28 -31.00
N ARG A 66 15.44 16.01 -31.19
CA ARG A 66 16.31 14.90 -31.61
C ARG A 66 16.93 15.12 -32.99
N SER A 67 16.18 15.74 -33.91
CA SER A 67 16.65 16.03 -35.28
C SER A 67 17.54 17.27 -35.38
N SER A 68 17.68 18.04 -34.29
CA SER A 68 18.48 19.27 -34.29
C SER A 68 19.97 18.96 -34.43
N GLU A 69 20.69 19.82 -35.16
CA GLU A 69 22.15 19.73 -35.32
C GLU A 69 22.90 20.05 -34.01
N ASP A 70 22.26 20.80 -33.13
CA ASP A 70 22.82 21.21 -31.84
C ASP A 70 22.72 20.05 -30.80
N PRO A 71 23.87 19.60 -30.24
CA PRO A 71 23.90 18.53 -29.25
C PRO A 71 23.11 18.83 -27.97
N VAL A 72 22.93 20.11 -27.60
CA VAL A 72 22.16 20.51 -26.41
C VAL A 72 20.70 20.15 -26.59
N PHE A 73 20.12 20.45 -27.75
CA PHE A 73 18.72 20.10 -28.04
C PHE A 73 18.52 18.59 -28.12
N ARG A 74 19.47 17.84 -28.69
CA ARG A 74 19.40 16.38 -28.70
C ARG A 74 19.40 15.79 -27.28
N ALA A 75 20.28 16.29 -26.41
CA ALA A 75 20.32 15.86 -25.01
C ALA A 75 19.05 16.26 -24.24
N ASP A 76 18.50 17.44 -24.51
CA ASP A 76 17.24 17.87 -23.90
C ASP A 76 16.07 16.98 -24.34
N ALA A 77 16.07 16.49 -25.59
CA ALA A 77 15.06 15.54 -26.05
C ALA A 77 15.03 14.24 -25.21
N ASP A 78 16.20 13.71 -24.86
CA ASP A 78 16.32 12.52 -23.99
C ASP A 78 15.87 12.81 -22.55
N ASN A 79 16.12 14.02 -22.04
CA ASN A 79 15.64 14.47 -20.74
C ASN A 79 14.11 14.57 -20.69
N ILE A 80 13.50 15.20 -21.71
CA ILE A 80 12.04 15.34 -21.82
C ILE A 80 11.39 13.96 -21.89
N ASP A 81 11.94 13.06 -22.70
CA ASP A 81 11.43 11.69 -22.84
C ASP A 81 11.50 10.92 -21.50
N THR A 82 12.60 11.08 -20.75
CA THR A 82 12.75 10.49 -19.42
C THR A 82 11.71 11.03 -18.44
N LEU A 83 11.50 12.36 -18.40
CA LEU A 83 10.49 12.99 -17.53
C LEU A 83 9.07 12.55 -17.90
N MET A 84 8.77 12.43 -19.20
CA MET A 84 7.47 11.97 -19.69
C MET A 84 7.21 10.52 -19.30
N ASN A 85 8.19 9.65 -19.50
CA ASN A 85 8.07 8.25 -19.11
C ASN A 85 7.91 8.09 -17.59
N ARG A 86 8.65 8.86 -16.78
CA ARG A 86 8.47 8.87 -15.32
C ARG A 86 7.07 9.33 -14.92
N THR A 87 6.55 10.38 -15.56
CA THR A 87 5.19 10.88 -15.34
C THR A 87 4.16 9.79 -15.64
N HIS A 88 4.24 9.13 -16.80
CA HIS A 88 3.30 8.04 -17.15
C HIS A 88 3.38 6.82 -16.24
N ILE A 89 4.56 6.49 -15.71
CA ILE A 89 4.71 5.44 -14.70
C ILE A 89 3.95 5.84 -13.43
N LEU A 90 4.14 7.07 -12.94
CA LEU A 90 3.46 7.57 -11.75
C LEU A 90 1.94 7.71 -11.95
N GLU A 91 1.48 8.11 -13.13
CA GLU A 91 0.05 8.16 -13.47
C GLU A 91 -0.60 6.78 -13.38
N ARG A 92 0.06 5.74 -13.92
CA ARG A 92 -0.43 4.36 -13.82
C ARG A 92 -0.46 3.88 -12.37
N GLN A 93 0.54 4.24 -11.57
CA GLN A 93 0.54 3.92 -10.14
C GLN A 93 -0.62 4.62 -9.41
N TRP A 94 -0.83 5.90 -9.70
CA TRP A 94 -1.93 6.66 -9.13
C TRP A 94 -3.29 6.08 -9.49
N LEU A 95 -3.51 5.70 -10.75
CA LEU A 95 -4.74 5.04 -11.20
C LEU A 95 -4.98 3.71 -10.47
N GLY A 96 -3.93 2.91 -10.24
CA GLY A 96 -4.01 1.68 -9.44
C GLY A 96 -4.44 1.93 -7.98
N LEU A 97 -4.26 3.16 -7.48
CA LEU A 97 -4.62 3.58 -6.13
C LEU A 97 -5.97 4.30 -6.04
N GLN A 98 -6.72 4.44 -7.14
CA GLN A 98 -8.06 5.05 -7.13
C GLN A 98 -9.19 4.08 -6.79
N GLY A 99 -8.90 2.77 -6.71
CA GLY A 99 -9.91 1.76 -6.42
C GLY A 99 -10.37 1.72 -4.95
N PRO A 100 -11.30 0.81 -4.61
CA PRO A 100 -11.72 0.57 -3.23
C PRO A 100 -10.56 0.15 -2.31
N TRP A 101 -10.71 0.31 -0.99
CA TRP A 101 -9.65 0.07 0.00
C TRP A 101 -8.98 -1.32 -0.12
N TYR A 102 -9.72 -2.37 -0.47
CA TYR A 102 -9.17 -3.72 -0.62
C TYR A 102 -8.28 -3.85 -1.86
N SER A 103 -8.65 -3.17 -2.95
CA SER A 103 -7.86 -3.16 -4.18
C SER A 103 -6.56 -2.38 -4.00
N LYS A 104 -6.60 -1.26 -3.25
CA LYS A 104 -5.39 -0.50 -2.88
C LYS A 104 -4.45 -1.35 -2.04
N ALA A 105 -4.99 -2.09 -1.06
CA ALA A 105 -4.18 -2.97 -0.21
C ALA A 105 -3.47 -4.06 -1.03
N LEU A 106 -4.19 -4.69 -1.97
CA LEU A 106 -3.59 -5.67 -2.88
C LEU A 106 -2.53 -5.02 -3.79
N TYR A 107 -2.85 -3.87 -4.37
CA TYR A 107 -1.94 -3.13 -5.24
C TYR A 107 -0.65 -2.75 -4.53
N VAL A 108 -0.73 -2.22 -3.30
CA VAL A 108 0.44 -1.84 -2.51
C VAL A 108 1.28 -3.07 -2.12
N ALA A 109 0.63 -4.21 -1.89
CA ALA A 109 1.32 -5.46 -1.57
C ALA A 109 2.07 -6.07 -2.78
N THR A 110 1.50 -6.02 -3.99
CA THR A 110 2.05 -6.73 -5.16
C THR A 110 2.76 -5.84 -6.17
N SER A 111 2.35 -4.58 -6.30
CA SER A 111 2.65 -3.72 -7.45
C SER A 111 3.16 -2.32 -7.06
N ALA A 112 3.44 -2.08 -5.78
CA ALA A 112 3.99 -0.81 -5.32
C ALA A 112 5.39 -0.53 -5.87
N ASP A 113 5.66 0.73 -6.14
CA ASP A 113 7.01 1.23 -6.41
C ASP A 113 7.89 0.99 -5.18
N PRO A 114 8.99 0.22 -5.30
CA PRO A 114 9.81 -0.16 -4.16
C PRO A 114 10.47 1.05 -3.50
N ASP A 115 10.78 2.10 -4.25
CA ASP A 115 11.45 3.30 -3.73
C ASP A 115 10.47 4.12 -2.88
N ILE A 116 9.28 4.40 -3.42
CA ILE A 116 8.23 5.12 -2.69
C ILE A 116 7.78 4.31 -1.48
N ARG A 117 7.67 2.97 -1.60
CA ARG A 117 7.32 2.11 -0.47
C ARG A 117 8.35 2.20 0.65
N ARG A 118 9.65 2.22 0.31
CA ARG A 118 10.74 2.36 1.28
C ARG A 118 10.73 3.74 1.91
N GLU A 119 10.49 4.78 1.12
CA GLU A 119 10.31 6.15 1.61
C GLU A 119 9.14 6.26 2.60
N THR A 120 7.99 5.66 2.24
CA THR A 120 6.83 5.57 3.14
C THR A 120 7.21 4.85 4.42
N PHE A 121 7.87 3.69 4.34
CA PHE A 121 8.24 2.92 5.52
C PHE A 121 9.20 3.68 6.45
N ASN A 122 10.19 4.37 5.89
CA ASN A 122 11.16 5.15 6.65
C ASN A 122 10.53 6.40 7.29
N GLY A 123 9.57 7.02 6.61
CA GLY A 123 8.87 8.21 7.08
C GLY A 123 7.55 7.93 7.78
N TYR A 124 7.19 6.66 8.02
CA TYR A 124 5.90 6.30 8.58
C TYR A 124 5.85 6.59 10.07
N THR A 125 4.91 7.45 10.46
CA THR A 125 4.58 7.68 11.87
C THR A 125 3.31 6.93 12.22
N TRP A 126 3.36 6.18 13.33
CA TRP A 126 2.24 5.39 13.82
C TRP A 126 1.05 6.30 14.13
N GLN A 127 -0.06 6.07 13.44
CA GLN A 127 -1.24 6.90 13.54
C GLN A 127 -2.50 6.04 13.60
N VAL A 128 -3.45 6.44 14.45
CA VAL A 128 -4.77 5.81 14.51
C VAL A 128 -5.70 6.66 13.67
N LEU A 129 -5.84 6.28 12.39
CA LEU A 129 -6.79 6.93 11.50
C LEU A 129 -8.21 6.44 11.85
N LEU A 130 -9.09 7.35 12.24
CA LEU A 130 -10.48 7.04 12.53
C LEU A 130 -11.29 7.03 11.22
N ALA A 131 -11.25 5.89 10.51
CA ALA A 131 -12.06 5.66 9.31
C ALA A 131 -12.76 4.29 9.38
N PRO A 132 -13.97 4.12 8.79
CA PRO A 132 -14.68 2.85 8.80
C PRO A 132 -13.87 1.68 8.27
N GLU A 133 -13.07 1.90 7.23
CA GLU A 133 -12.18 0.90 6.64
C GLU A 133 -11.07 0.50 7.61
N VAL A 134 -10.52 1.47 8.35
CA VAL A 134 -9.48 1.22 9.36
C VAL A 134 -10.02 0.36 10.49
N ILE A 135 -11.24 0.63 10.94
CA ILE A 135 -11.94 -0.17 11.95
C ILE A 135 -12.16 -1.60 11.44
N ALA A 136 -12.61 -1.75 10.19
CA ALA A 136 -12.81 -3.07 9.59
C ALA A 136 -11.49 -3.89 9.56
N TRP A 137 -10.38 -3.28 9.13
CA TRP A 137 -9.06 -3.90 9.18
C TRP A 137 -8.62 -4.26 10.61
N GLY A 138 -8.84 -3.36 11.56
CA GLY A 138 -8.57 -3.60 12.98
C GLY A 138 -9.35 -4.80 13.52
N ILE A 139 -10.63 -4.90 13.21
CA ILE A 139 -11.48 -6.03 13.67
C ILE A 139 -11.05 -7.33 12.97
N ILE A 140 -10.89 -7.32 11.64
CA ILE A 140 -10.51 -8.51 10.87
C ILE A 140 -9.16 -9.06 11.36
N SER A 141 -8.16 -8.20 11.49
CA SER A 141 -6.84 -8.59 11.99
C SER A 141 -6.87 -9.11 13.43
N ALA A 142 -7.63 -8.45 14.32
CA ALA A 142 -7.76 -8.88 15.71
C ALA A 142 -8.45 -10.25 15.82
N LEU A 143 -9.50 -10.48 15.03
CA LEU A 143 -10.19 -11.78 14.96
C LEU A 143 -9.29 -12.87 14.38
N LEU A 144 -8.58 -12.61 13.29
CA LEU A 144 -7.65 -13.55 12.69
C LEU A 144 -6.53 -13.92 13.66
N LEU A 145 -5.93 -12.93 14.32
CA LEU A 145 -4.86 -13.14 15.29
C LEU A 145 -5.38 -13.91 16.52
N ALA A 146 -6.57 -13.59 17.01
CA ALA A 146 -7.21 -14.34 18.07
C ALA A 146 -7.46 -15.81 17.69
N LEU A 147 -7.98 -16.06 16.47
CA LEU A 147 -8.21 -17.41 15.95
C LEU A 147 -6.91 -18.21 15.80
N VAL A 148 -5.85 -17.60 15.27
CA VAL A 148 -4.54 -18.25 15.12
C VAL A 148 -3.99 -18.65 16.48
N ILE A 149 -4.07 -17.76 17.48
CA ILE A 149 -3.54 -18.05 18.81
C ILE A 149 -4.40 -19.09 19.53
N GLU A 150 -5.72 -19.01 19.42
CA GLU A 150 -6.60 -20.02 20.01
C GLU A 150 -6.34 -21.40 19.38
N SER A 151 -6.20 -21.46 18.05
CA SER A 151 -5.81 -22.68 17.34
C SER A 151 -4.45 -23.20 17.82
N PHE A 152 -3.46 -22.32 17.98
CA PHE A 152 -2.13 -22.70 18.46
C PHE A 152 -2.15 -23.23 19.90
N VAL A 153 -2.91 -22.59 20.79
CA VAL A 153 -3.08 -23.03 22.18
C VAL A 153 -3.82 -24.38 22.25
N LEU A 154 -4.83 -24.58 21.40
CA LEU A 154 -5.54 -25.86 21.29
C LEU A 154 -4.63 -26.97 20.76
N LEU A 155 -3.83 -26.69 19.72
CA LEU A 155 -2.86 -27.63 19.18
C LEU A 155 -1.80 -27.99 20.22
N LEU A 156 -1.21 -27.02 20.92
CA LEU A 156 -0.27 -27.28 22.01
C LEU A 156 -0.94 -28.08 23.14
N GLY A 157 -2.18 -27.73 23.50
CA GLY A 157 -2.94 -28.48 24.49
C GLY A 157 -3.16 -29.93 24.08
N TRP A 158 -3.48 -30.17 22.80
CA TRP A 158 -3.67 -31.50 22.22
C TRP A 158 -2.38 -32.32 22.19
N VAL A 159 -1.25 -31.69 21.82
CA VAL A 159 0.08 -32.31 21.81
C VAL A 159 0.52 -32.67 23.23
N VAL A 160 0.36 -31.76 24.20
CA VAL A 160 0.76 -31.97 25.60
C VAL A 160 -0.13 -32.98 26.31
N HIS A 161 -1.44 -33.02 26.01
CA HIS A 161 -2.39 -33.96 26.64
C HIS A 161 -2.63 -35.25 25.82
N GLY A 162 -1.87 -35.45 24.74
CA GLY A 162 -1.80 -36.71 24.00
C GLY A 162 -3.15 -37.28 23.55
N GLY A 163 -4.04 -36.46 22.97
CA GLY A 163 -5.29 -36.93 22.35
C GLY A 163 -6.29 -37.64 23.28
N ARG A 164 -6.04 -37.74 24.59
CA ARG A 164 -6.89 -38.46 25.55
C ARG A 164 -7.81 -37.50 26.30
N ARG A 165 -8.76 -36.89 25.60
CA ARG A 165 -10.02 -36.46 26.23
C ARG A 165 -11.14 -37.25 25.58
N LYS A 166 -11.46 -38.42 26.16
CA LYS A 166 -12.80 -38.98 25.99
C LYS A 166 -13.77 -37.97 26.61
N PRO A 167 -14.84 -37.55 25.93
CA PRO A 167 -15.87 -36.75 26.57
C PRO A 167 -16.45 -37.60 27.69
N GLN A 168 -16.26 -37.16 28.92
CA GLN A 168 -16.92 -37.72 30.08
C GLN A 168 -18.36 -37.22 29.98
N LEU A 169 -19.18 -37.99 29.26
CA LEU A 169 -20.64 -37.88 29.34
C LEU A 169 -21.00 -38.20 30.79
N GLU A 170 -21.12 -37.17 31.62
CA GLU A 170 -21.88 -37.25 32.87
C GLU A 170 -23.32 -37.60 32.50
N ARG A 171 -23.57 -38.90 32.49
CA ARG A 171 -24.90 -39.48 32.48
C ARG A 171 -25.39 -39.46 33.92
N ASP A 172 -25.75 -38.27 34.39
CA ASP A 172 -26.55 -38.12 35.60
C ASP A 172 -28.00 -38.47 35.26
N TRP A 173 -28.27 -39.78 35.30
CA TRP A 173 -29.60 -40.32 35.55
C TRP A 173 -29.60 -40.89 36.96
N ARG A 174 -30.13 -40.11 37.90
CA ARG A 174 -31.05 -40.54 38.97
C ARG A 174 -31.47 -39.35 39.82
#